data_AF-A0AAU6AI62-F1
#
_entry.id   AF-A0AAU6AI62-F1
#
_cell.length_a   1.000
_cell.length_b   1.000
_cell.length_c   1.000
_cell.angle_alpha   90.00
_cell.angle_beta   90.00
_cell.angle_gamma   90.00
#
_symmetry.space_group_name_H-M   'P 1'
#
loop_
_entity.id
_entity.type
_entity.pdbx_description
1 polymer ?
#
loop_
_entity_poly.entity_id
_entity_poly.type
_entity_poly.pdbx_seq_one_letter_code
_entity_poly.pdbx_strand_id
1 'polypeptide(L)'
;MKFRRWCAQERGQDVLAAALYERNSRARERIDRWWAAGGAHRDEVWRGAWFLLTAAHFRFGNHERPERVVPVLEFLLEADPTSPYRPRVRLTACLPQTAADPPNGLYMGDPWVGRLVEAALGFPDPALRQRLADLLSVTDQPGLLDALETDFRWRARLGPTYIGAAPPGHETRCSLWLGGEPDSFLKIVCTNPNLPQPPAQPGDIDLSLLALLKDRPDLLPAFEQGALAVRLLEYLGTWLPEHVHDRCRRALRDLSAREGVTAVCDQAMLGDAEAIAAARDAGYRLASPAWTPIFLLLTRQFAAYRKADPNGRVLQLTCSIDGLRIGADVIIDRILAILDTDLPDDVAAAVRRSLRDLGPSSDPSVEDFGRWGMRRAILTRAITLESEAVAAVVDAGYLPEDDDQELLPLLFLTEQFERYDRKDPNGTRLRAVLAEKRYRYEHEHFRTVAKRRGRPDPWPPEEPSPSGDRTSTRHATTWPSSFGAGGHF
;
A
#
# COMPACT_ATOMS: atom_id res chain seq x y z
N MET A 1 27.30 -0.21 -74.38
CA MET A 1 27.21 0.15 -72.94
C MET A 1 26.11 -0.68 -72.29
N LYS A 2 26.46 -1.64 -71.42
CA LYS A 2 25.49 -2.41 -70.64
C LYS A 2 25.12 -1.59 -69.40
N PHE A 3 23.87 -1.14 -69.29
CA PHE A 3 23.34 -0.54 -68.07
C PHE A 3 23.37 -1.60 -66.95
N ARG A 4 24.30 -1.47 -66.00
CA ARG A 4 24.21 -2.15 -64.71
C ARG A 4 22.99 -1.59 -64.00
N ARG A 5 21.90 -2.35 -63.93
CA ARG A 5 20.84 -2.14 -62.92
C ARG A 5 21.54 -2.15 -61.56
N TRP A 6 21.62 -1.00 -60.92
CA TRP A 6 21.82 -0.93 -59.49
C TRP A 6 20.57 -1.58 -58.88
N CYS A 7 20.65 -2.85 -58.50
CA CYS A 7 19.68 -3.44 -57.60
C CYS A 7 19.72 -2.58 -56.34
N ALA A 8 18.61 -1.92 -56.01
CA ALA A 8 18.43 -1.35 -54.69
C ALA A 8 18.75 -2.46 -53.69
N GLN A 9 19.62 -2.18 -52.73
CA GLN A 9 19.98 -3.14 -51.69
C GLN A 9 18.68 -3.52 -50.97
N GLU A 10 18.19 -4.73 -51.20
CA GLU A 10 16.98 -5.26 -50.56
C GLU A 10 17.19 -5.17 -49.05
N ARG A 11 16.32 -4.44 -48.36
CA ARG A 11 16.40 -4.29 -46.90
C ARG A 11 16.10 -5.64 -46.26
N GLY A 12 16.81 -6.00 -45.18
CA GLY A 12 16.62 -7.31 -44.55
C GLY A 12 15.21 -7.60 -44.07
N GLN A 13 14.41 -6.58 -43.75
CA GLN A 13 12.98 -6.73 -43.46
C GLN A 13 12.17 -7.26 -44.66
N ASP A 14 12.50 -6.89 -45.89
CA ASP A 14 11.78 -7.31 -47.10
C ASP A 14 12.12 -8.76 -47.43
N VAL A 15 13.40 -9.13 -47.30
CA VAL A 15 13.88 -10.51 -47.46
C VAL A 15 13.28 -11.40 -46.36
N LEU A 16 13.19 -10.91 -45.13
CA LEU A 16 12.57 -11.64 -44.02
C LEU A 16 11.06 -11.82 -44.24
N ALA A 17 10.35 -10.79 -44.71
CA ALA A 17 8.93 -10.88 -45.04
C ALA A 17 8.67 -11.93 -46.14
N ALA A 18 9.48 -11.95 -47.21
CA ALA A 18 9.38 -12.96 -48.26
C ALA A 18 9.68 -14.38 -47.73
N ALA A 19 10.64 -14.52 -46.81
CA ALA A 19 10.94 -15.80 -46.19
C ALA A 19 9.78 -16.32 -45.33
N LEU A 20 9.19 -15.45 -44.49
CA LEU A 20 8.21 -15.85 -43.48
C LEU A 20 6.76 -15.87 -43.98
N TYR A 21 6.35 -14.89 -44.78
CA TYR A 21 4.96 -14.73 -45.23
C TYR A 21 4.70 -15.40 -46.58
N GLU A 22 5.66 -15.33 -47.50
CA GLU A 22 5.53 -15.92 -48.85
C GLU A 22 6.15 -17.32 -48.93
N ARG A 23 6.76 -17.80 -47.84
CA ARG A 23 7.45 -19.11 -47.74
C ARG A 23 8.51 -19.31 -48.82
N ASN A 24 9.22 -18.22 -49.19
CA ASN A 24 10.26 -18.26 -50.20
C ASN A 24 11.54 -18.92 -49.64
N SER A 25 11.85 -20.14 -50.10
CA SER A 25 13.00 -20.93 -49.61
C SER A 25 14.35 -20.26 -49.84
N ARG A 26 14.54 -19.55 -50.97
CA ARG A 26 15.79 -18.81 -51.24
C ARG A 26 15.96 -17.62 -50.30
N ALA A 27 14.87 -16.92 -49.99
CA ALA A 27 14.89 -15.86 -49.00
C ALA A 27 15.21 -16.43 -47.61
N ARG A 28 14.64 -17.57 -47.26
CA ARG A 28 14.92 -18.28 -46.01
C ARG A 28 16.40 -18.67 -45.85
N GLU A 29 16.98 -19.33 -46.86
CA GLU A 29 18.40 -19.68 -46.87
C GLU A 29 19.32 -18.43 -46.77
N ARG A 30 18.89 -17.30 -47.33
CA ARG A 30 19.63 -16.04 -47.24
C ARG A 30 19.59 -15.47 -45.83
N ILE A 31 18.42 -15.47 -45.18
CA ILE A 31 18.27 -15.01 -43.79
C ILE A 31 19.08 -15.90 -42.83
N ASP A 32 19.04 -17.23 -42.99
CA ASP A 32 19.80 -18.15 -42.14
C ASP A 32 21.32 -17.92 -42.29
N ARG A 33 21.80 -17.65 -43.52
CA ARG A 33 23.20 -17.27 -43.76
C ARG A 33 23.56 -15.92 -43.13
N TRP A 34 22.70 -14.92 -43.23
CA TRP A 34 22.91 -13.61 -42.63
C TRP A 34 22.95 -13.68 -41.10
N TRP A 35 22.07 -14.48 -40.51
CA TRP A 35 22.07 -14.73 -39.07
C TRP A 35 23.36 -15.42 -38.60
N ALA A 36 23.79 -16.45 -39.34
CA ALA A 36 25.01 -17.21 -39.05
C ALA A 36 26.29 -16.40 -39.23
N ALA A 37 26.31 -15.43 -40.17
CA ALA A 37 27.45 -14.55 -40.39
C ALA A 37 27.73 -13.61 -39.20
N GLY A 38 26.73 -13.34 -38.37
CA GLY A 38 26.87 -12.46 -37.20
C GLY A 38 27.04 -10.98 -37.58
N GLY A 39 27.40 -10.16 -36.57
CA GLY A 39 27.63 -8.72 -36.74
C GLY A 39 26.46 -7.98 -37.40
N ALA A 40 26.78 -7.05 -38.30
CA ALA A 40 25.80 -6.18 -38.96
C ALA A 40 24.70 -6.95 -39.73
N HIS A 41 25.00 -8.13 -40.28
CA HIS A 41 24.01 -8.95 -40.99
C HIS A 41 22.97 -9.55 -40.03
N ARG A 42 23.40 -9.99 -38.85
CA ARG A 42 22.49 -10.46 -37.81
C ARG A 42 21.63 -9.32 -37.28
N ASP A 43 22.23 -8.16 -37.04
CA ASP A 43 21.52 -6.97 -36.56
C ASP A 43 20.44 -6.51 -37.56
N GLU A 44 20.73 -6.60 -38.86
CA GLU A 44 19.76 -6.28 -39.91
C GLU A 44 18.55 -7.22 -39.90
N VAL A 45 18.78 -8.54 -39.76
CA VAL A 45 17.70 -9.52 -39.64
C VAL A 45 16.90 -9.33 -38.35
N TRP A 46 17.60 -9.07 -37.23
CA TRP A 46 16.99 -8.81 -35.93
C TRP A 46 16.06 -7.58 -35.96
N ARG A 47 16.56 -6.44 -36.46
CA ARG A 47 15.73 -5.23 -36.63
C ARG A 47 14.59 -5.46 -37.61
N GLY A 48 14.83 -6.24 -38.66
CA GLY A 48 13.79 -6.67 -39.59
C GLY A 48 12.66 -7.43 -38.90
N ALA A 49 12.96 -8.36 -37.98
CA ALA A 49 11.96 -9.10 -37.23
C ALA A 49 11.08 -8.17 -36.38
N TRP A 50 11.69 -7.25 -35.63
CA TRP A 50 10.95 -6.28 -34.81
C TRP A 50 10.16 -5.26 -35.62
N PHE A 51 10.68 -4.85 -36.78
CA PHE A 51 9.93 -4.04 -37.74
C PHE A 51 8.65 -4.77 -38.18
N LEU A 52 8.75 -6.06 -38.53
CA LEU A 52 7.61 -6.87 -38.93
C LEU A 52 6.60 -7.07 -37.79
N LEU A 53 7.06 -7.31 -36.55
CA LEU A 53 6.18 -7.39 -35.37
C LEU A 53 5.45 -6.06 -35.12
N THR A 54 6.15 -4.93 -35.25
CA THR A 54 5.57 -3.59 -35.07
C THR A 54 4.53 -3.30 -36.14
N ALA A 55 4.84 -3.60 -37.41
CA ALA A 55 3.93 -3.46 -38.55
C ALA A 55 2.70 -4.40 -38.46
N ALA A 56 2.83 -5.51 -37.73
CA ALA A 56 1.73 -6.42 -37.43
C ALA A 56 0.96 -6.05 -36.16
N HIS A 57 1.23 -4.88 -35.56
CA HIS A 57 0.59 -4.41 -34.33
C HIS A 57 0.70 -5.40 -33.16
N PHE A 58 1.84 -6.09 -33.04
CA PHE A 58 2.09 -7.08 -31.99
C PHE A 58 1.73 -6.54 -30.59
N ARG A 59 0.79 -7.19 -29.90
CA ARG A 59 0.19 -6.82 -28.61
C ARG A 59 -0.51 -5.47 -28.53
N PHE A 60 -0.85 -4.86 -29.66
CA PHE A 60 -1.64 -3.64 -29.69
C PHE A 60 -3.15 -3.94 -29.75
N GLY A 61 -3.66 -4.57 -28.69
CA GLY A 61 -5.08 -4.89 -28.50
C GLY A 61 -5.73 -5.57 -29.71
N ASN A 62 -6.89 -5.08 -30.12
CA ASN A 62 -7.70 -5.65 -31.20
C ASN A 62 -7.14 -5.39 -32.62
N HIS A 63 -6.00 -4.69 -32.75
CA HIS A 63 -5.39 -4.38 -34.04
C HIS A 63 -4.27 -5.35 -34.43
N GLU A 64 -3.86 -6.23 -33.51
CA GLU A 64 -2.86 -7.27 -33.79
C GLU A 64 -3.29 -8.13 -34.99
N ARG A 65 -2.33 -8.49 -35.84
CA ARG A 65 -2.50 -9.43 -36.96
C ARG A 65 -1.78 -10.75 -36.67
N PRO A 66 -2.42 -11.71 -35.95
CA PRO A 66 -1.75 -12.93 -35.49
C PRO A 66 -1.07 -13.72 -36.62
N GLU A 67 -1.67 -13.76 -37.80
CA GLU A 67 -1.15 -14.46 -38.98
C GLU A 67 0.19 -13.90 -39.49
N ARG A 68 0.53 -12.66 -39.12
CA ARG A 68 1.82 -12.02 -39.39
C ARG A 68 2.76 -12.06 -38.20
N VAL A 69 2.23 -12.08 -36.98
CA VAL A 69 3.04 -12.18 -35.75
C VAL A 69 3.63 -13.58 -35.57
N VAL A 70 2.80 -14.62 -35.75
CA VAL A 70 3.19 -16.02 -35.47
C VAL A 70 4.47 -16.43 -36.20
N PRO A 71 4.60 -16.26 -37.54
CA PRO A 71 5.80 -16.68 -38.26
C PRO A 71 7.07 -15.98 -37.78
N VAL A 72 6.96 -14.73 -37.32
CA VAL A 72 8.11 -13.95 -36.83
C VAL A 72 8.53 -14.42 -35.44
N LEU A 73 7.59 -14.66 -34.54
CA LEU A 73 7.90 -15.19 -33.22
C LEU A 73 8.44 -16.62 -33.29
N GLU A 74 7.90 -17.46 -34.16
CA GLU A 74 8.45 -18.80 -34.40
C GLU A 74 9.90 -18.73 -34.87
N PHE A 75 10.20 -17.85 -35.83
CA PHE A 75 11.55 -17.59 -36.31
C PHE A 75 12.50 -17.16 -35.17
N LEU A 76 12.05 -16.29 -34.27
CA LEU A 76 12.84 -15.82 -33.13
C LEU A 76 13.02 -16.91 -32.04
N LEU A 77 12.10 -17.87 -31.94
CA LEU A 77 12.18 -19.00 -31.00
C LEU A 77 12.93 -20.22 -31.57
N GLU A 78 13.48 -20.13 -32.77
CA GLU A 78 14.36 -21.17 -33.32
C GLU A 78 15.71 -21.21 -32.59
N ALA A 79 16.32 -22.40 -32.56
CA ALA A 79 17.58 -22.62 -31.88
C ALA A 79 18.71 -21.75 -32.46
N ASP A 80 19.48 -21.12 -31.56
CA ASP A 80 20.69 -20.39 -31.89
C ASP A 80 21.84 -20.83 -30.97
N PRO A 81 22.75 -21.69 -31.45
CA PRO A 81 23.86 -22.18 -30.64
C PRO A 81 24.84 -21.08 -30.23
N THR A 82 24.78 -19.90 -30.87
CA THR A 82 25.65 -18.76 -30.56
C THR A 82 25.10 -17.88 -29.44
N SER A 83 23.85 -18.10 -28.99
CA SER A 83 23.31 -17.37 -27.85
C SER A 83 24.09 -17.73 -26.58
N PRO A 84 24.59 -16.73 -25.82
CA PRO A 84 25.23 -16.98 -24.54
C PRO A 84 24.22 -17.34 -23.43
N TYR A 85 22.93 -17.10 -23.69
CA TYR A 85 21.83 -17.26 -22.75
C TYR A 85 21.05 -18.55 -23.00
N ARG A 86 20.39 -19.05 -21.97
CA ARG A 86 19.45 -20.16 -22.02
C ARG A 86 18.02 -19.62 -21.95
N PRO A 87 17.04 -20.21 -22.68
CA PRO A 87 17.24 -21.14 -23.80
C PRO A 87 18.03 -20.50 -24.94
N ARG A 88 18.82 -21.33 -25.65
CA ARG A 88 19.65 -20.91 -26.77
C ARG A 88 18.81 -20.75 -28.04
N VAL A 89 18.12 -19.62 -28.12
CA VAL A 89 17.27 -19.25 -29.27
C VAL A 89 17.69 -17.90 -29.84
N ARG A 90 17.27 -17.62 -31.08
CA ARG A 90 17.60 -16.35 -31.75
C ARG A 90 17.16 -15.12 -30.97
N LEU A 91 16.01 -15.21 -30.30
CA LEU A 91 15.47 -14.16 -29.45
C LEU A 91 16.47 -13.75 -28.38
N THR A 92 17.00 -14.70 -27.60
CA THR A 92 17.90 -14.39 -26.48
C THR A 92 19.27 -13.90 -26.93
N ALA A 93 19.70 -14.23 -28.16
CA ALA A 93 21.01 -13.84 -28.69
C ALA A 93 21.17 -12.33 -28.92
N CYS A 94 20.06 -11.61 -29.20
CA CYS A 94 20.10 -10.20 -29.63
C CYS A 94 19.28 -9.25 -28.74
N LEU A 95 18.63 -9.76 -27.70
CA LEU A 95 17.87 -8.92 -26.78
C LEU A 95 18.79 -7.97 -25.99
N PRO A 96 18.32 -6.75 -25.67
CA PRO A 96 19.05 -5.83 -24.82
C PRO A 96 19.20 -6.40 -23.40
N GLN A 97 20.20 -5.89 -22.66
CA GLN A 97 20.47 -6.31 -21.29
C GLN A 97 19.45 -5.78 -20.27
N THR A 98 18.62 -4.82 -20.66
CA THR A 98 17.54 -4.23 -19.85
C THR A 98 16.27 -4.16 -20.68
N ALA A 99 15.12 -4.22 -20.00
CA ALA A 99 13.79 -4.00 -20.55
C ALA A 99 13.41 -2.52 -20.62
N ALA A 100 14.23 -1.61 -20.08
CA ALA A 100 13.96 -0.18 -20.10
C ALA A 100 13.92 0.36 -21.54
N ASP A 101 12.96 1.25 -21.80
CA ASP A 101 12.87 1.95 -23.07
C ASP A 101 14.15 2.80 -23.30
N PRO A 102 14.67 2.84 -24.53
CA PRO A 102 15.79 3.72 -24.85
C PRO A 102 15.41 5.20 -24.61
N PRO A 103 16.36 6.06 -24.20
CA PRO A 103 16.10 7.43 -23.77
C PRO A 103 15.47 8.34 -24.85
N ASN A 104 15.56 7.95 -26.13
CA ASN A 104 14.96 8.67 -27.25
C ASN A 104 13.60 8.08 -27.71
N GLY A 105 13.01 7.19 -26.90
CA GLY A 105 11.83 6.42 -27.26
C GLY A 105 12.15 5.26 -28.21
N LEU A 106 11.20 4.33 -28.34
CA LEU A 106 11.32 3.17 -29.23
C LEU A 106 11.20 3.60 -30.70
N TYR A 107 12.24 3.32 -31.49
CA TYR A 107 12.16 3.43 -32.95
C TYR A 107 11.50 2.17 -33.55
N MET A 108 10.95 2.30 -34.76
CA MET A 108 10.47 1.15 -35.54
C MET A 108 11.62 0.16 -35.77
N GLY A 109 11.49 -1.05 -35.20
CA GLY A 109 12.54 -2.07 -35.22
C GLY A 109 13.30 -2.26 -33.90
N ASP A 110 13.01 -1.47 -32.87
CA ASP A 110 13.53 -1.70 -31.52
C ASP A 110 12.70 -2.77 -30.78
N PRO A 111 13.37 -3.64 -29.99
CA PRO A 111 12.69 -4.67 -29.21
C PRO A 111 11.88 -4.06 -28.07
N TRP A 112 10.59 -4.40 -28.01
CA TRP A 112 9.77 -4.11 -26.84
C TRP A 112 9.62 -5.38 -25.99
N VAL A 113 10.51 -5.53 -25.03
CA VAL A 113 10.66 -6.77 -24.25
C VAL A 113 9.42 -7.10 -23.42
N GLY A 114 8.78 -6.08 -22.81
CA GLY A 114 7.55 -6.25 -22.03
C GLY A 114 6.40 -6.92 -22.81
N ARG A 115 6.28 -6.66 -24.12
CA ARG A 115 5.25 -7.30 -24.97
C ARG A 115 5.44 -8.82 -25.09
N LEU A 116 6.65 -9.34 -24.90
CA LEU A 116 6.89 -10.78 -24.87
C LEU A 116 6.29 -11.44 -23.63
N VAL A 117 6.31 -10.74 -22.49
CA VAL A 117 5.65 -11.19 -21.25
C VAL A 117 4.13 -11.22 -21.48
N GLU A 118 3.55 -10.15 -22.02
CA GLU A 118 2.12 -10.13 -22.35
C GLU A 118 1.71 -11.24 -23.32
N ALA A 119 2.54 -11.52 -24.33
CA ALA A 119 2.30 -12.59 -25.28
C ALA A 119 2.33 -13.98 -24.60
N ALA A 120 3.26 -14.23 -23.69
CA ALA A 120 3.31 -15.48 -22.94
C ALA A 120 2.05 -15.72 -22.09
N LEU A 121 1.33 -14.66 -21.69
CA LEU A 121 0.12 -14.77 -20.89
C LEU A 121 -1.16 -14.87 -21.72
N GLY A 122 -1.23 -14.18 -22.85
CA GLY A 122 -2.49 -13.93 -23.54
C GLY A 122 -2.43 -13.99 -25.07
N PHE A 123 -1.40 -14.59 -25.66
CA PHE A 123 -1.36 -14.75 -27.11
C PHE A 123 -2.42 -15.77 -27.60
N PRO A 124 -3.14 -15.50 -28.72
CA PRO A 124 -4.23 -16.37 -29.17
C PRO A 124 -3.81 -17.79 -29.56
N ASP A 125 -2.59 -17.96 -30.11
CA ASP A 125 -2.05 -19.28 -30.44
C ASP A 125 -1.57 -19.99 -29.15
N PRO A 126 -2.21 -21.10 -28.73
CA PRO A 126 -1.86 -21.78 -27.48
C PRO A 126 -0.47 -22.40 -27.49
N ALA A 127 0.00 -22.91 -28.64
CA ALA A 127 1.30 -23.57 -28.75
C ALA A 127 2.43 -22.55 -28.66
N LEU A 128 2.27 -21.41 -29.35
CA LEU A 128 3.23 -20.32 -29.27
C LEU A 128 3.25 -19.67 -27.88
N ARG A 129 2.07 -19.45 -27.29
CA ARG A 129 1.93 -18.96 -25.91
C ARG A 129 2.69 -19.86 -24.93
N GLN A 130 2.51 -21.18 -25.03
CA GLN A 130 3.23 -22.13 -24.18
C GLN A 130 4.74 -22.06 -24.39
N ARG A 131 5.23 -22.01 -25.63
CA ARG A 131 6.67 -21.90 -25.91
C ARG A 131 7.30 -20.62 -25.35
N LEU A 132 6.57 -19.49 -25.40
CA LEU A 132 7.01 -18.24 -24.79
C LEU A 132 7.02 -18.35 -23.25
N ALA A 133 5.98 -18.94 -22.66
CA ALA A 133 5.93 -19.19 -21.23
C ALA A 133 7.07 -20.10 -20.77
N ASP A 134 7.36 -21.18 -21.50
CA ASP A 134 8.47 -22.10 -21.23
C ASP A 134 9.82 -21.39 -21.30
N LEU A 135 10.01 -20.54 -22.32
CA LEU A 135 11.21 -19.72 -22.45
C LEU A 135 11.38 -18.77 -21.25
N LEU A 136 10.33 -18.01 -20.90
CA LEU A 136 10.37 -17.10 -19.75
C LEU A 136 10.52 -17.83 -18.41
N SER A 137 10.10 -19.09 -18.32
CA SER A 137 10.18 -19.91 -17.11
C SER A 137 11.58 -20.47 -16.85
N VAL A 138 12.52 -20.36 -17.79
CA VAL A 138 13.89 -20.88 -17.61
C VAL A 138 14.98 -19.91 -18.08
N THR A 139 14.59 -18.74 -18.58
CA THR A 139 15.54 -17.80 -19.19
C THR A 139 16.53 -17.25 -18.17
N ASP A 140 17.79 -17.09 -18.58
CA ASP A 140 18.82 -16.34 -17.85
C ASP A 140 19.17 -15.01 -18.55
N GLN A 141 18.45 -14.66 -19.63
CA GLN A 141 18.68 -13.43 -20.40
C GLN A 141 18.26 -12.19 -19.58
N PRO A 142 19.17 -11.23 -19.31
CA PRO A 142 18.92 -10.13 -18.38
C PRO A 142 17.73 -9.23 -18.72
N GLY A 143 17.53 -8.88 -19.99
CA GLY A 143 16.40 -8.04 -20.41
C GLY A 143 15.03 -8.71 -20.18
N LEU A 144 14.92 -10.03 -20.37
CA LEU A 144 13.71 -10.78 -20.07
C LEU A 144 13.46 -10.90 -18.57
N LEU A 145 14.53 -11.08 -17.78
CA LEU A 145 14.42 -11.10 -16.32
C LEU A 145 13.96 -9.74 -15.77
N ASP A 146 14.55 -8.65 -16.27
CA ASP A 146 14.15 -7.27 -15.94
C ASP A 146 12.69 -6.98 -16.34
N ALA A 147 12.26 -7.46 -17.52
CA ALA A 147 10.86 -7.36 -17.94
C ALA A 147 9.91 -8.11 -17.00
N LEU A 148 10.26 -9.33 -16.59
CA LEU A 148 9.47 -10.11 -15.63
C LEU A 148 9.39 -9.43 -14.26
N GLU A 149 10.49 -8.87 -13.75
CA GLU A 149 10.51 -8.13 -12.49
C GLU A 149 9.73 -6.81 -12.57
N THR A 150 9.75 -6.14 -13.72
CA THR A 150 8.95 -4.93 -13.98
C THR A 150 7.46 -5.24 -13.94
N ASP A 151 7.01 -6.28 -14.66
CA ASP A 151 5.62 -6.72 -14.62
C ASP A 151 5.23 -7.23 -13.23
N PHE A 152 6.13 -7.92 -12.53
CA PHE A 152 5.88 -8.39 -11.17
C PHE A 152 5.63 -7.23 -10.21
N ARG A 153 6.47 -6.18 -10.23
CA ARG A 153 6.29 -4.99 -9.38
C ARG A 153 4.91 -4.38 -9.55
N TRP A 154 4.46 -4.19 -10.79
CA TRP A 154 3.13 -3.63 -11.06
C TRP A 154 2.00 -4.52 -10.51
N ARG A 155 2.12 -5.85 -10.64
CA ARG A 155 1.13 -6.82 -10.17
C ARG A 155 1.14 -7.02 -8.65
N ALA A 156 2.31 -6.91 -8.02
CA ALA A 156 2.53 -7.08 -6.59
C ALA A 156 2.16 -5.84 -5.78
N ARG A 157 2.15 -4.66 -6.41
CA ARG A 157 1.78 -3.40 -5.78
C ARG A 157 0.37 -3.49 -5.19
N LEU A 158 0.26 -3.20 -3.89
CA LEU A 158 -1.02 -3.17 -3.20
C LEU A 158 -1.84 -1.96 -3.69
N GLY A 159 -2.94 -2.23 -4.40
CA GLY A 159 -3.86 -1.20 -4.86
C GLY A 159 -4.74 -0.64 -3.73
N PRO A 160 -5.26 0.60 -3.87
CA PRO A 160 -6.21 1.19 -2.91
C PRO A 160 -7.59 0.51 -2.97
N THR A 161 -7.89 -0.16 -4.08
CA THR A 161 -9.14 -0.85 -4.36
C THR A 161 -8.89 -2.34 -4.52
N TYR A 162 -9.80 -3.15 -4.00
CA TYR A 162 -9.85 -4.60 -4.22
C TYR A 162 -9.80 -4.93 -5.71
N ILE A 163 -8.79 -5.72 -6.11
CA ILE A 163 -8.69 -6.32 -7.43
C ILE A 163 -8.97 -7.80 -7.19
N GLY A 164 -10.13 -8.29 -7.62
CA GLY A 164 -10.64 -9.55 -7.09
C GLY A 164 -9.81 -10.82 -7.34
N ALA A 165 -10.26 -11.88 -6.65
CA ALA A 165 -9.93 -13.32 -6.75
C ALA A 165 -8.99 -13.93 -5.68
N ALA A 166 -9.12 -13.50 -4.42
CA ALA A 166 -8.85 -14.38 -3.27
C ALA A 166 -9.98 -15.43 -3.12
N PRO A 167 -9.81 -16.50 -2.31
CA PRO A 167 -10.88 -17.46 -2.04
C PRO A 167 -12.15 -16.75 -1.55
N PRO A 168 -13.35 -17.29 -1.80
CA PRO A 168 -14.60 -16.66 -1.34
C PRO A 168 -14.50 -16.21 0.13
N GLY A 169 -14.80 -14.94 0.40
CA GLY A 169 -14.69 -14.34 1.74
C GLY A 169 -13.32 -13.76 2.11
N HIS A 170 -12.35 -13.73 1.19
CA HIS A 170 -11.03 -13.14 1.41
C HIS A 170 -10.79 -11.99 0.42
N GLU A 171 -9.92 -11.04 0.80
CA GLU A 171 -9.58 -9.88 -0.04
C GLU A 171 -8.09 -9.93 -0.42
N THR A 172 -7.78 -9.95 -1.72
CA THR A 172 -6.42 -9.71 -2.23
C THR A 172 -6.33 -8.31 -2.81
N ARG A 173 -5.18 -7.67 -2.59
CA ARG A 173 -4.82 -6.36 -3.17
C ARG A 173 -3.72 -6.48 -4.24
N CYS A 174 -3.32 -7.71 -4.57
CA CYS A 174 -2.32 -8.03 -5.61
C CYS A 174 -2.95 -8.83 -6.75
N SER A 175 -2.49 -8.58 -7.98
CA SER A 175 -2.94 -9.25 -9.21
C SER A 175 -2.00 -10.41 -9.60
N LEU A 176 -1.86 -11.38 -8.69
CA LEU A 176 -0.96 -12.54 -8.85
C LEU A 176 -1.67 -13.89 -8.64
N TRP A 177 -2.90 -13.87 -8.11
CA TRP A 177 -3.70 -15.06 -7.83
C TRP A 177 -5.06 -14.97 -8.51
N LEU A 178 -5.59 -16.14 -8.89
CA LEU A 178 -6.93 -16.29 -9.45
C LEU A 178 -7.65 -17.44 -8.71
N GLY A 179 -8.59 -17.09 -7.84
CA GLY A 179 -9.39 -18.07 -7.09
C GLY A 179 -8.59 -18.82 -6.03
N GLY A 180 -7.56 -18.19 -5.47
CA GLY A 180 -6.66 -18.80 -4.50
C GLY A 180 -5.42 -19.49 -5.11
N GLU A 181 -5.41 -19.72 -6.42
CA GLU A 181 -4.31 -20.38 -7.13
C GLU A 181 -3.40 -19.35 -7.82
N PRO A 182 -2.09 -19.64 -7.98
CA PRO A 182 -1.19 -18.82 -8.78
C PRO A 182 -1.70 -18.65 -10.22
N ASP A 183 -1.73 -17.40 -10.70
CA ASP A 183 -2.06 -17.14 -12.10
C ASP A 183 -0.93 -17.62 -13.05
N SER A 184 -1.14 -17.52 -14.35
CA SER A 184 -0.15 -17.96 -15.35
C SER A 184 1.17 -17.18 -15.23
N PHE A 185 1.12 -15.91 -14.83
CA PHE A 185 2.30 -15.07 -14.69
C PHE A 185 3.13 -15.48 -13.46
N LEU A 186 2.49 -15.65 -12.31
CA LEU A 186 3.13 -16.09 -11.09
C LEU A 186 3.74 -17.49 -11.27
N LYS A 187 3.09 -18.39 -12.03
CA LYS A 187 3.68 -19.69 -12.39
C LYS A 187 4.99 -19.56 -13.16
N ILE A 188 5.06 -18.68 -14.16
CA ILE A 188 6.29 -18.44 -14.95
C ILE A 188 7.41 -17.94 -14.03
N VAL A 189 7.12 -16.91 -13.24
CA VAL A 189 8.10 -16.25 -12.37
C VAL A 189 8.59 -17.18 -11.25
N CYS A 190 7.69 -17.94 -10.62
CA CYS A 190 8.05 -18.93 -9.61
C CYS A 190 8.89 -20.08 -10.19
N THR A 191 8.65 -20.47 -11.44
CA THR A 191 9.41 -21.53 -12.11
C THR A 191 10.82 -21.08 -12.51
N ASN A 192 11.01 -19.80 -12.83
CA ASN A 192 12.32 -19.31 -13.30
C ASN A 192 13.41 -19.32 -12.20
N PRO A 193 14.46 -20.16 -12.30
CA PRO A 193 15.47 -20.28 -11.25
C PRO A 193 16.36 -19.04 -11.10
N ASN A 194 16.37 -18.15 -12.09
CA ASN A 194 17.19 -16.93 -12.10
C ASN A 194 16.47 -15.72 -11.48
N LEU A 195 15.27 -15.91 -10.95
CA LEU A 195 14.49 -14.91 -10.21
C LEU A 195 14.31 -15.28 -8.73
N PRO A 196 14.13 -14.30 -7.83
CA PRO A 196 14.41 -12.87 -8.05
C PRO A 196 15.92 -12.60 -8.19
N GLN A 197 16.25 -11.53 -8.89
CA GLN A 197 17.58 -10.93 -8.86
C GLN A 197 17.74 -10.07 -7.59
N PRO A 198 18.99 -9.80 -7.15
CA PRO A 198 19.22 -8.78 -6.14
C PRO A 198 18.60 -7.45 -6.60
N PRO A 199 17.90 -6.71 -5.72
CA PRO A 199 17.20 -5.50 -6.12
C PRO A 199 18.17 -4.48 -6.71
N ALA A 200 17.82 -3.94 -7.88
CA ALA A 200 18.62 -2.91 -8.54
C ALA A 200 18.64 -1.60 -7.74
N GLN A 201 17.54 -1.27 -7.07
CA GLN A 201 17.43 -0.14 -6.16
C GLN A 201 16.83 -0.58 -4.83
N PRO A 202 17.31 -0.05 -3.69
CA PRO A 202 16.72 -0.37 -2.37
C PRO A 202 15.23 -0.05 -2.26
N GLY A 203 14.73 0.89 -3.07
CA GLY A 203 13.33 1.31 -3.11
C GLY A 203 12.38 0.40 -3.89
N ASP A 204 12.86 -0.65 -4.57
CA ASP A 204 12.02 -1.62 -5.30
C ASP A 204 11.31 -2.61 -4.35
N ILE A 205 10.68 -2.09 -3.29
CA ILE A 205 10.14 -2.86 -2.15
C ILE A 205 9.11 -3.91 -2.59
N ASP A 206 8.38 -3.68 -3.68
CA ASP A 206 7.38 -4.64 -4.19
C ASP A 206 8.01 -5.97 -4.66
N LEU A 207 9.32 -6.00 -4.99
CA LEU A 207 10.06 -7.23 -5.30
C LEU A 207 10.33 -8.10 -4.06
N SER A 208 10.17 -7.55 -2.85
CA SER A 208 10.30 -8.34 -1.62
C SER A 208 9.30 -9.50 -1.56
N LEU A 209 8.09 -9.33 -2.12
CA LEU A 209 7.12 -10.41 -2.23
C LEU A 209 7.65 -11.58 -3.07
N LEU A 210 8.39 -11.30 -4.15
CA LEU A 210 8.99 -12.35 -4.97
C LEU A 210 10.07 -13.11 -4.20
N ALA A 211 10.91 -12.40 -3.44
CA ALA A 211 11.89 -13.03 -2.55
C ALA A 211 11.21 -13.92 -1.50
N LEU A 212 10.10 -13.47 -0.91
CA LEU A 212 9.32 -14.26 0.04
C LEU A 212 8.66 -15.48 -0.62
N LEU A 213 8.07 -15.34 -1.81
CA LEU A 213 7.45 -16.45 -2.54
C LEU A 213 8.46 -17.55 -2.88
N LYS A 214 9.69 -17.14 -3.25
CA LYS A 214 10.77 -18.03 -3.66
C LYS A 214 11.69 -18.47 -2.52
N ASP A 215 11.34 -18.14 -1.28
CA ASP A 215 12.11 -18.52 -0.09
C ASP A 215 13.58 -18.05 -0.15
N ARG A 216 13.78 -16.80 -0.58
CA ARG A 216 15.07 -16.13 -0.68
C ARG A 216 15.18 -14.98 0.34
N PRO A 217 15.10 -15.26 1.66
CA PRO A 217 15.20 -14.23 2.69
C PRO A 217 16.59 -13.56 2.69
N ASP A 218 17.60 -14.19 2.10
CA ASP A 218 18.94 -13.64 1.91
C ASP A 218 18.97 -12.34 1.10
N LEU A 219 17.94 -12.07 0.30
CA LEU A 219 17.82 -10.84 -0.48
C LEU A 219 17.12 -9.69 0.26
N LEU A 220 16.40 -9.99 1.35
CA LEU A 220 15.64 -8.99 2.10
C LEU A 220 16.49 -7.86 2.69
N PRO A 221 17.74 -8.09 3.17
CA PRO A 221 18.59 -7.01 3.67
C PRO A 221 18.98 -5.94 2.64
N ALA A 222 18.86 -6.23 1.33
CA ALA A 222 19.23 -5.30 0.26
C ALA A 222 18.18 -4.21 0.00
N PHE A 223 16.95 -4.38 0.51
CA PHE A 223 15.88 -3.39 0.41
C PHE A 223 16.00 -2.30 1.47
N GLU A 224 15.35 -1.16 1.24
CA GLU A 224 15.22 -0.10 2.25
C GLU A 224 14.37 -0.61 3.42
N GLN A 225 14.99 -0.73 4.60
CA GLN A 225 14.50 -1.57 5.69
C GLN A 225 13.26 -0.99 6.39
N GLY A 226 13.10 0.33 6.41
CA GLY A 226 11.90 0.97 6.96
C GLY A 226 10.68 0.68 6.08
N ALA A 227 10.79 0.91 4.77
CA ALA A 227 9.72 0.60 3.83
C ALA A 227 9.46 -0.91 3.71
N LEU A 228 10.50 -1.76 3.79
CA LEU A 228 10.33 -3.20 3.84
C LEU A 228 9.47 -3.63 5.02
N ALA A 229 9.78 -3.16 6.24
CA ALA A 229 9.02 -3.51 7.43
C ALA A 229 7.54 -3.11 7.32
N VAL A 230 7.24 -1.91 6.81
CA VAL A 230 5.86 -1.47 6.55
C VAL A 230 5.19 -2.39 5.52
N ARG A 231 5.88 -2.69 4.41
CA ARG A 231 5.31 -3.56 3.37
C ARG A 231 5.03 -4.98 3.87
N LEU A 232 5.90 -5.55 4.70
CA LEU A 232 5.69 -6.87 5.31
C LEU A 232 4.44 -6.91 6.18
N LEU A 233 4.18 -5.84 6.95
CA LEU A 233 2.95 -5.72 7.75
C LEU A 233 1.71 -5.58 6.86
N GLU A 234 1.78 -4.80 5.78
CA GLU A 234 0.68 -4.68 4.81
C GLU A 234 0.36 -6.02 4.11
N TYR A 235 1.39 -6.85 3.85
CA TYR A 235 1.21 -8.21 3.34
C TYR A 235 0.49 -9.13 4.34
N LEU A 236 0.76 -8.99 5.64
CA LEU A 236 0.04 -9.72 6.69
C LEU A 236 -1.41 -9.25 6.83
N GLY A 237 -1.69 -7.98 6.55
CA GLY A 237 -3.04 -7.43 6.48
C GLY A 237 -3.83 -7.77 5.20
N THR A 238 -3.22 -8.49 4.24
CA THR A 238 -3.83 -8.89 2.97
C THR A 238 -3.88 -10.42 2.87
N TRP A 239 -4.85 -10.97 2.12
CA TRP A 239 -4.83 -12.41 1.85
C TRP A 239 -3.60 -12.79 1.01
N LEU A 240 -2.75 -13.65 1.57
CA LEU A 240 -1.66 -14.37 0.90
C LEU A 240 -1.66 -15.82 1.41
N PRO A 241 -1.00 -16.75 0.71
CA PRO A 241 -0.81 -18.11 1.24
C PRO A 241 -0.08 -18.09 2.59
N GLU A 242 -0.51 -18.92 3.56
CA GLU A 242 0.01 -18.90 4.94
C GLU A 242 1.54 -19.03 5.02
N HIS A 243 2.15 -19.85 4.16
CA HIS A 243 3.61 -20.00 4.14
C HIS A 243 4.34 -18.69 3.79
N VAL A 244 3.70 -17.77 3.06
CA VAL A 244 4.22 -16.42 2.78
C VAL A 244 4.05 -15.54 4.01
N HIS A 245 2.90 -15.59 4.70
CA HIS A 245 2.69 -14.89 5.97
C HIS A 245 3.72 -15.31 7.02
N ASP A 246 3.98 -16.62 7.16
CA ASP A 246 5.02 -17.13 8.06
C ASP A 246 6.41 -16.60 7.72
N ARG A 247 6.73 -16.47 6.44
CA ARG A 247 7.99 -15.85 5.98
C ARG A 247 8.02 -14.35 6.30
N CYS A 248 6.91 -13.63 6.13
CA CYS A 248 6.81 -12.23 6.56
C CYS A 248 7.04 -12.09 8.07
N ARG A 249 6.38 -12.90 8.89
CA ARG A 249 6.55 -12.89 10.36
C ARG A 249 7.98 -13.23 10.77
N ARG A 250 8.66 -14.16 10.07
CA ARG A 250 10.09 -14.44 10.29
C ARG A 250 10.95 -13.22 9.93
N ALA A 251 10.76 -12.66 8.73
CA ALA A 251 11.51 -11.50 8.27
C ALA A 251 11.36 -10.29 9.21
N LEU A 252 10.14 -10.04 9.74
CA LEU A 252 9.88 -8.99 10.72
C LEU A 252 10.58 -9.20 12.06
N ARG A 253 10.90 -10.45 12.44
CA ARG A 253 11.66 -10.76 13.66
C ARG A 253 13.17 -10.68 13.46
N ASP A 254 13.63 -10.87 12.23
CA ASP A 254 15.04 -10.90 11.87
C ASP A 254 15.57 -9.56 11.32
N LEU A 255 14.81 -8.45 11.46
CA LEU A 255 15.26 -7.13 11.04
C LEU A 255 16.51 -6.72 11.83
N SER A 256 17.62 -6.53 11.13
CA SER A 256 18.89 -6.11 11.72
C SER A 256 19.12 -4.60 11.68
N ALA A 257 18.43 -3.89 10.78
CA ALA A 257 18.60 -2.46 10.60
C ALA A 257 17.70 -1.64 11.52
N ARG A 258 18.24 -0.53 12.03
CA ARG A 258 17.55 0.33 12.98
C ARG A 258 16.27 0.93 12.39
N GLU A 259 16.29 1.26 11.11
CA GLU A 259 15.17 1.85 10.37
C GLU A 259 13.97 0.90 10.33
N GLY A 260 14.20 -0.39 10.02
CA GLY A 260 13.16 -1.42 10.03
C GLY A 260 12.60 -1.67 11.43
N VAL A 261 13.49 -1.83 12.43
CA VAL A 261 13.07 -1.99 13.84
C VAL A 261 12.23 -0.81 14.30
N THR A 262 12.62 0.41 13.92
CA THR A 262 11.89 1.63 14.25
C THR A 262 10.49 1.62 13.61
N ALA A 263 10.38 1.26 12.33
CA ALA A 263 9.09 1.16 11.64
C ALA A 263 8.15 0.13 12.29
N VAL A 264 8.67 -1.04 12.69
CA VAL A 264 7.87 -2.04 13.45
C VAL A 264 7.41 -1.47 14.79
N CYS A 265 8.30 -0.81 15.53
CA CYS A 265 7.92 -0.24 16.83
C CYS A 265 6.86 0.87 16.69
N ASP A 266 6.97 1.71 15.67
CA ASP A 266 5.99 2.77 15.39
C ASP A 266 4.61 2.14 15.07
N GLN A 267 4.54 1.11 14.22
CA GLN A 267 3.28 0.39 13.94
C GLN A 267 2.71 -0.35 15.16
N ALA A 268 3.58 -0.93 15.99
CA ALA A 268 3.16 -1.59 17.22
C ALA A 268 2.52 -0.59 18.21
N MET A 269 3.00 0.64 18.26
CA MET A 269 2.39 1.72 19.05
C MET A 269 1.03 2.16 18.50
N LEU A 270 0.86 2.15 17.18
CA LEU A 270 -0.44 2.39 16.53
C LEU A 270 -1.44 1.25 16.77
N GLY A 271 -0.96 0.10 17.24
CA GLY A 271 -1.79 -1.02 17.66
C GLY A 271 -1.86 -2.18 16.67
N ASP A 272 -1.00 -2.20 15.66
CA ASP A 272 -0.91 -3.33 14.73
C ASP A 272 -0.51 -4.61 15.48
N ALA A 273 -1.33 -5.65 15.38
CA ALA A 273 -1.17 -6.88 16.16
C ALA A 273 0.09 -7.68 15.76
N GLU A 274 0.42 -7.72 14.47
CA GLU A 274 1.58 -8.43 13.94
C GLU A 274 2.87 -7.66 14.30
N ALA A 275 2.85 -6.33 14.25
CA ALA A 275 3.95 -5.50 14.71
C ALA A 275 4.20 -5.64 16.22
N ILE A 276 3.12 -5.69 17.04
CA ILE A 276 3.23 -5.95 18.48
C ILE A 276 3.87 -7.31 18.73
N ALA A 277 3.44 -8.35 18.01
CA ALA A 277 3.99 -9.70 18.14
C ALA A 277 5.49 -9.73 17.75
N ALA A 278 5.82 -9.20 16.58
CA ALA A 278 7.21 -9.12 16.10
C ALA A 278 8.12 -8.37 17.08
N ALA A 279 7.67 -7.22 17.58
CA ALA A 279 8.46 -6.43 18.52
C ALA A 279 8.67 -7.12 19.87
N ARG A 280 7.68 -7.89 20.36
CA ARG A 280 7.82 -8.69 21.58
C ARG A 280 8.79 -9.85 21.37
N ASP A 281 8.60 -10.61 20.30
CA ASP A 281 9.34 -11.84 20.04
C ASP A 281 10.81 -11.56 19.75
N ALA A 282 11.11 -10.50 18.99
CA ALA A 282 12.46 -10.08 18.68
C ALA A 282 13.08 -9.18 19.77
N GLY A 283 12.31 -8.81 20.81
CA GLY A 283 12.78 -7.95 21.88
C GLY A 283 13.13 -6.53 21.44
N TYR A 284 12.47 -6.02 20.39
CA TYR A 284 12.72 -4.69 19.85
C TYR A 284 12.46 -3.59 20.88
N ARG A 285 13.28 -2.54 20.76
CA ARG A 285 13.26 -1.38 21.63
C ARG A 285 13.28 -0.12 20.79
N LEU A 286 12.51 0.88 21.22
CA LEU A 286 12.56 2.20 20.63
C LEU A 286 13.95 2.81 20.83
N ALA A 287 14.37 3.58 19.83
CA ALA A 287 15.65 4.28 19.86
C ALA A 287 15.76 5.29 21.01
N SER A 288 14.64 5.90 21.40
CA SER A 288 14.58 6.87 22.47
C SER A 288 14.09 6.19 23.76
N PRO A 289 14.91 6.14 24.82
CA PRO A 289 14.54 5.53 26.09
C PRO A 289 13.27 6.13 26.71
N ALA A 290 13.00 7.42 26.46
CA ALA A 290 11.86 8.13 27.01
C ALA A 290 10.50 7.56 26.55
N TRP A 291 10.44 6.94 25.37
CA TRP A 291 9.24 6.26 24.88
C TRP A 291 9.09 4.82 25.39
N THR A 292 10.09 4.29 26.09
CA THR A 292 10.10 2.88 26.52
C THR A 292 8.90 2.56 27.42
N PRO A 293 8.53 3.36 28.43
CA PRO A 293 7.38 3.05 29.27
C PRO A 293 6.07 2.95 28.49
N ILE A 294 5.78 3.93 27.61
CA ILE A 294 4.54 3.92 26.83
C ILE A 294 4.53 2.78 25.82
N PHE A 295 5.65 2.51 25.16
CA PHE A 295 5.79 1.38 24.25
C PHE A 295 5.52 0.03 24.95
N LEU A 296 6.13 -0.18 26.12
CA LEU A 296 5.94 -1.41 26.90
C LEU A 296 4.49 -1.55 27.39
N LEU A 297 3.84 -0.44 27.76
CA LEU A 297 2.42 -0.44 28.12
C LEU A 297 1.54 -0.80 26.92
N LEU A 298 1.70 -0.11 25.79
CA LEU A 298 0.89 -0.30 24.58
C LEU A 298 1.09 -1.70 23.96
N THR A 299 2.32 -2.22 24.07
CA THR A 299 2.65 -3.60 23.69
C THR A 299 2.48 -4.58 24.84
N ARG A 300 1.75 -4.26 25.93
CA ARG A 300 1.42 -5.15 27.07
C ARG A 300 2.57 -5.96 27.67
N GLN A 301 3.79 -5.44 27.66
CA GLN A 301 4.97 -6.04 28.28
C GLN A 301 5.06 -5.64 29.78
N PHE A 302 4.03 -5.97 30.57
CA PHE A 302 3.81 -5.39 31.91
C PHE A 302 4.97 -5.60 32.90
N ALA A 303 5.65 -6.75 32.86
CA ALA A 303 6.80 -7.00 33.73
C ALA A 303 7.98 -6.05 33.43
N ALA A 304 8.21 -5.73 32.16
CA ALA A 304 9.22 -4.75 31.75
C ALA A 304 8.73 -3.32 32.02
N TYR A 305 7.45 -3.03 31.79
CA TYR A 305 6.82 -1.74 32.08
C TYR A 305 7.02 -1.34 33.55
N ARG A 306 6.75 -2.23 34.51
CA ARG A 306 6.96 -1.97 35.96
C ARG A 306 8.39 -1.56 36.31
N LYS A 307 9.38 -2.09 35.58
CA LYS A 307 10.79 -1.73 35.78
C LYS A 307 11.12 -0.38 35.15
N ALA A 308 10.51 -0.07 34.01
CA ALA A 308 10.74 1.16 33.26
C ALA A 308 10.03 2.37 33.89
N ASP A 309 8.87 2.17 34.49
CA ASP A 309 8.08 3.23 35.14
C ASP A 309 7.43 2.73 36.45
N PRO A 310 8.22 2.62 37.54
CA PRO A 310 7.71 2.13 38.82
C PRO A 310 6.70 3.09 39.47
N ASN A 311 6.66 4.35 39.04
CA ASN A 311 5.80 5.38 39.63
C ASN A 311 4.48 5.58 38.88
N GLY A 312 4.34 4.99 37.69
CA GLY A 312 3.14 5.16 36.86
C GLY A 312 3.02 6.57 36.29
N ARG A 313 4.13 7.16 35.84
CA ARG A 313 4.18 8.51 35.24
C ARG A 313 4.39 8.49 33.72
N VAL A 314 3.92 7.43 33.08
CA VAL A 314 4.12 7.15 31.64
C VAL A 314 3.75 8.31 30.72
N LEU A 315 2.62 8.99 30.95
CA LEU A 315 2.21 10.12 30.12
C LEU A 315 3.06 11.37 30.35
N GLN A 316 3.43 11.67 31.59
CA GLN A 316 4.31 12.80 31.89
C GLN A 316 5.67 12.62 31.21
N LEU A 317 6.23 11.40 31.28
CA LEU A 317 7.48 11.06 30.61
C LEU A 317 7.37 11.19 29.08
N THR A 318 6.20 10.88 28.51
CA THR A 318 5.94 11.00 27.07
C THR A 318 5.81 12.46 26.65
N CYS A 319 5.18 13.31 27.47
CA CYS A 319 5.01 14.74 27.19
C CYS A 319 6.32 15.53 27.23
N SER A 320 7.34 15.06 27.95
CA SER A 320 8.67 15.69 28.01
C SER A 320 9.53 15.49 26.75
N ILE A 321 8.99 14.84 25.70
CA ILE A 321 9.73 14.47 24.50
C ILE A 321 9.36 15.39 23.36
N ASP A 322 10.38 15.97 22.71
CA ASP A 322 10.20 16.78 21.50
C ASP A 322 9.88 15.89 20.28
N GLY A 323 8.96 16.34 19.43
CA GLY A 323 8.57 15.66 18.20
C GLY A 323 7.82 14.34 18.41
N LEU A 324 6.61 14.39 18.98
CA LEU A 324 5.70 13.24 19.02
C LEU A 324 5.52 12.66 17.60
N ARG A 325 6.05 11.44 17.37
CA ARG A 325 5.88 10.72 16.10
C ARG A 325 4.45 10.22 15.89
N ILE A 326 3.72 10.04 16.99
CA ILE A 326 2.35 9.56 17.05
C ILE A 326 1.53 10.62 17.78
N GLY A 327 0.36 10.96 17.22
CA GLY A 327 -0.53 11.97 17.79
C GLY A 327 -0.95 11.64 19.23
N ALA A 328 -1.12 12.67 20.05
CA ALA A 328 -1.56 12.53 21.44
C ALA A 328 -2.94 11.87 21.54
N ASP A 329 -3.83 12.16 20.59
CA ASP A 329 -5.13 11.52 20.40
C ASP A 329 -4.99 10.00 20.24
N VAL A 330 -4.13 9.55 19.32
CA VAL A 330 -3.91 8.12 19.08
C VAL A 330 -3.35 7.43 20.33
N ILE A 331 -2.42 8.08 21.06
CA ILE A 331 -1.87 7.52 22.30
C ILE A 331 -2.95 7.38 23.37
N ILE A 332 -3.77 8.41 23.58
CA ILE A 332 -4.86 8.38 24.56
C ILE A 332 -5.89 7.31 24.19
N ASP A 333 -6.31 7.22 22.94
CA ASP A 333 -7.25 6.20 22.47
C ASP A 333 -6.75 4.79 22.78
N ARG A 334 -5.47 4.54 22.52
CA ARG A 334 -4.83 3.26 22.78
C ARG A 334 -4.74 2.96 24.28
N ILE A 335 -4.45 3.96 25.11
CA ILE A 335 -4.41 3.79 26.57
C ILE A 335 -5.80 3.46 27.11
N LEU A 336 -6.83 4.20 26.69
CA LEU A 336 -8.22 3.98 27.13
C LEU A 336 -8.70 2.60 26.69
N ALA A 337 -8.44 2.21 25.43
CA ALA A 337 -8.76 0.87 24.95
C ALA A 337 -8.03 -0.26 25.70
N ILE A 338 -6.84 0.02 26.25
CA ILE A 338 -6.11 -0.96 27.08
C ILE A 338 -6.70 -1.02 28.50
N LEU A 339 -7.14 0.11 29.07
CA LEU A 339 -7.83 0.14 30.38
C LEU A 339 -9.15 -0.62 30.37
N ASP A 340 -9.84 -0.68 29.23
CA ASP A 340 -11.07 -1.46 29.02
C ASP A 340 -10.82 -2.98 28.87
N THR A 341 -9.58 -3.45 29.09
CA THR A 341 -9.22 -4.87 29.04
C THR A 341 -8.78 -5.39 30.40
N ASP A 342 -8.60 -6.71 30.54
CA ASP A 342 -8.13 -7.35 31.78
C ASP A 342 -6.65 -7.01 32.07
N LEU A 343 -6.40 -5.80 32.55
CA LEU A 343 -5.12 -5.34 33.03
C LEU A 343 -4.84 -5.81 34.46
N PRO A 344 -3.57 -6.05 34.82
CA PRO A 344 -3.18 -6.14 36.22
C PRO A 344 -3.58 -4.86 36.98
N ASP A 345 -4.20 -5.01 38.15
CA ASP A 345 -4.74 -3.89 38.95
C ASP A 345 -3.71 -2.79 39.24
N ASP A 346 -2.46 -3.20 39.50
CA ASP A 346 -1.37 -2.28 39.78
C ASP A 346 -1.01 -1.41 38.56
N VAL A 347 -1.04 -2.00 37.35
CA VAL A 347 -0.82 -1.29 36.09
C VAL A 347 -2.00 -0.38 35.79
N ALA A 348 -3.24 -0.85 35.94
CA ALA A 348 -4.43 -0.04 35.73
C ALA A 348 -4.46 1.19 36.67
N ALA A 349 -4.14 1.00 37.95
CA ALA A 349 -4.06 2.09 38.92
C ALA A 349 -2.95 3.11 38.57
N ALA A 350 -1.79 2.63 38.11
CA ALA A 350 -0.69 3.48 37.66
C ALA A 350 -1.09 4.33 36.44
N VAL A 351 -1.69 3.71 35.41
CA VAL A 351 -2.13 4.39 34.19
C VAL A 351 -3.23 5.42 34.50
N ARG A 352 -4.24 5.06 35.31
CA ARG A 352 -5.28 6.00 35.76
C ARG A 352 -4.70 7.18 36.53
N ARG A 353 -3.65 6.97 37.32
CA ARG A 353 -2.93 8.07 37.98
C ARG A 353 -2.23 8.97 36.97
N SER A 354 -1.56 8.39 35.96
CA SER A 354 -0.90 9.14 34.90
C SER A 354 -1.88 10.02 34.12
N LEU A 355 -3.07 9.49 33.79
CA LEU A 355 -4.16 10.25 33.15
C LEU A 355 -4.63 11.46 33.96
N ARG A 356 -4.53 11.41 35.30
CA ARG A 356 -4.94 12.50 36.20
C ARG A 356 -3.84 13.53 36.46
N ASP A 357 -2.58 13.20 36.19
CA ASP A 357 -1.42 13.97 36.66
C ASP A 357 -0.62 14.63 35.51
N LEU A 358 -1.32 15.13 34.48
CA LEU A 358 -0.70 15.90 33.39
C LEU A 358 -0.30 17.34 33.79
N GLY A 359 -0.76 17.84 34.94
CA GLY A 359 -0.46 19.17 35.47
C GLY A 359 -1.10 20.34 34.67
N PRO A 360 -1.07 21.57 35.21
CA PRO A 360 -1.49 22.78 34.49
C PRO A 360 -0.39 23.28 33.53
N SER A 361 -0.79 23.81 32.37
CA SER A 361 0.11 24.48 31.41
C SER A 361 0.36 25.93 31.86
N SER A 362 1.20 26.11 32.88
CA SER A 362 1.55 27.46 33.38
C SER A 362 2.81 28.05 32.73
N ASP A 363 3.56 27.27 31.95
CA ASP A 363 4.76 27.71 31.21
C ASP A 363 4.56 27.41 29.70
N PRO A 364 5.19 28.11 28.75
CA PRO A 364 5.10 27.80 27.33
C PRO A 364 6.27 26.92 26.86
N SER A 365 6.63 25.89 27.63
CA SER A 365 7.70 24.94 27.27
C SER A 365 7.20 23.86 26.30
N VAL A 366 8.12 23.09 25.69
CA VAL A 366 7.76 21.92 24.87
C VAL A 366 6.99 20.87 25.68
N GLU A 367 7.31 20.72 26.97
CA GLU A 367 6.56 19.83 27.87
C GLU A 367 5.10 20.26 28.03
N ASP A 368 4.84 21.57 28.02
CA ASP A 368 3.50 22.12 28.14
C ASP A 368 2.66 21.87 26.88
N PHE A 369 3.28 21.92 25.69
CA PHE A 369 2.60 21.57 24.45
C PHE A 369 2.19 20.09 24.40
N GLY A 370 3.07 19.19 24.82
CA GLY A 370 2.76 17.75 24.92
C GLY A 370 1.63 17.46 25.92
N ARG A 371 1.71 18.06 27.12
CA ARG A 371 0.66 17.94 28.15
C ARG A 371 -0.66 18.53 27.69
N TRP A 372 -0.64 19.67 26.99
CA TRP A 372 -1.83 20.27 26.39
C TRP A 372 -2.48 19.31 25.38
N GLY A 373 -1.70 18.72 24.48
CA GLY A 373 -2.20 17.76 23.49
C GLY A 373 -2.88 16.55 24.14
N MET A 374 -2.25 15.95 25.16
CA MET A 374 -2.82 14.81 25.90
C MET A 374 -4.09 15.19 26.66
N ARG A 375 -4.11 16.35 27.35
CA ARG A 375 -5.31 16.84 28.05
C ARG A 375 -6.47 17.09 27.09
N ARG A 376 -6.20 17.70 25.94
CA ARG A 376 -7.20 17.95 24.91
C ARG A 376 -7.79 16.64 24.34
N ALA A 377 -6.95 15.62 24.14
CA ALA A 377 -7.42 14.29 23.74
C ALA A 377 -8.33 13.66 24.81
N ILE A 378 -7.93 13.70 26.09
CA ILE A 378 -8.76 13.21 27.20
C ILE A 378 -10.10 13.95 27.29
N LEU A 379 -10.10 15.28 27.17
CA LEU A 379 -11.33 16.09 27.19
C LEU A 379 -12.27 15.71 26.04
N THR A 380 -11.72 15.49 24.85
CA THR A 380 -12.48 15.05 23.66
C THR A 380 -13.17 13.72 23.93
N ARG A 381 -12.47 12.75 24.54
CA ARG A 381 -13.00 11.42 24.89
C ARG A 381 -14.00 11.45 26.04
N ALA A 382 -13.86 12.39 26.97
CA ALA A 382 -14.83 12.59 28.04
C ALA A 382 -16.18 13.12 27.50
N ILE A 383 -16.18 13.93 26.44
CA ILE A 383 -17.41 14.41 25.77
C ILE A 383 -18.15 13.26 25.09
N THR A 384 -17.45 12.21 24.64
CA THR A 384 -18.06 10.99 24.11
C THR A 384 -18.41 9.97 25.20
N LEU A 385 -18.38 10.37 26.48
CA LEU A 385 -18.73 9.57 27.66
C LEU A 385 -17.85 8.33 27.89
N GLU A 386 -16.59 8.34 27.42
CA GLU A 386 -15.64 7.28 27.76
C GLU A 386 -15.28 7.32 29.26
N SER A 387 -15.56 6.22 29.96
CA SER A 387 -15.63 6.21 31.44
C SER A 387 -14.33 6.62 32.14
N GLU A 388 -13.19 6.10 31.66
CA GLU A 388 -11.86 6.41 32.21
C GLU A 388 -11.44 7.85 31.92
N ALA A 389 -11.82 8.39 30.75
CA ALA A 389 -11.60 9.80 30.42
C ALA A 389 -12.45 10.73 31.28
N VAL A 390 -13.74 10.41 31.49
CA VAL A 390 -14.62 11.15 32.41
C VAL A 390 -14.05 11.16 33.82
N ALA A 391 -13.62 10.01 34.34
CA ALA A 391 -13.01 9.92 35.67
C ALA A 391 -11.75 10.78 35.77
N ALA A 392 -10.86 10.73 34.77
CA ALA A 392 -9.66 11.56 34.73
C ALA A 392 -9.98 13.06 34.73
N VAL A 393 -10.94 13.50 33.91
CA VAL A 393 -11.37 14.91 33.82
C VAL A 393 -11.96 15.39 35.14
N VAL A 394 -12.83 14.59 35.77
CA VAL A 394 -13.48 14.95 37.04
C VAL A 394 -12.47 15.00 38.17
N ASP A 395 -11.63 13.97 38.31
CA ASP A 395 -10.67 13.83 39.41
C ASP A 395 -9.55 14.88 39.33
N ALA A 396 -9.03 15.13 38.13
CA ALA A 396 -7.97 16.12 37.92
C ALA A 396 -8.50 17.55 37.73
N GLY A 397 -9.82 17.70 37.53
CA GLY A 397 -10.45 18.98 37.29
C GLY A 397 -10.04 19.64 35.96
N TYR A 398 -9.75 18.85 34.92
CA TYR A 398 -9.38 19.38 33.61
C TYR A 398 -10.52 20.19 32.99
N LEU A 399 -10.16 21.33 32.38
CA LEU A 399 -11.08 22.22 31.69
C LEU A 399 -10.48 22.60 30.32
N PRO A 400 -11.32 22.92 29.32
CA PRO A 400 -10.84 23.45 28.04
C PRO A 400 -10.12 24.79 28.28
N GLU A 401 -8.95 24.99 27.67
CA GLU A 401 -8.15 26.22 27.84
C GLU A 401 -8.46 27.27 26.77
N ASP A 402 -8.91 26.86 25.58
CA ASP A 402 -9.03 27.72 24.40
C ASP A 402 -10.47 28.09 24.00
N ASP A 403 -11.49 27.43 24.55
CA ASP A 403 -12.89 27.64 24.16
C ASP A 403 -13.87 27.54 25.35
N ASP A 404 -14.37 28.70 25.82
CA ASP A 404 -15.47 28.79 26.78
C ASP A 404 -16.74 28.06 26.29
N GLN A 405 -16.89 27.82 24.99
CA GLN A 405 -18.05 27.14 24.40
C GLN A 405 -17.99 25.61 24.58
N GLU A 406 -16.83 24.99 24.78
CA GLU A 406 -16.72 23.55 25.08
C GLU A 406 -16.85 23.26 26.58
N LEU A 407 -16.66 24.28 27.42
CA LEU A 407 -16.74 24.18 28.88
C LEU A 407 -18.12 23.69 29.35
N LEU A 408 -19.21 24.31 28.89
CA LEU A 408 -20.56 23.96 29.35
C LEU A 408 -21.00 22.55 28.91
N PRO A 409 -20.82 22.14 27.63
CA PRO A 409 -21.00 20.77 27.19
C PRO A 409 -20.23 19.76 28.05
N LEU A 410 -18.94 20.00 28.26
CA LEU A 410 -18.09 19.11 29.06
C LEU A 410 -18.58 18.99 30.51
N LEU A 411 -18.84 20.11 31.20
CA LEU A 411 -19.30 20.07 32.59
C LEU A 411 -20.64 19.35 32.75
N PHE A 412 -21.55 19.51 31.77
CA PHE A 412 -22.82 18.81 31.78
C PHE A 412 -22.64 17.31 31.57
N LEU A 413 -21.90 16.89 30.53
CA LEU A 413 -21.70 15.49 30.16
C LEU A 413 -20.88 14.71 31.20
N THR A 414 -19.89 15.36 31.81
CA THR A 414 -19.08 14.79 32.91
C THR A 414 -19.75 14.92 34.28
N GLU A 415 -21.00 15.38 34.34
CA GLU A 415 -21.82 15.48 35.55
C GLU A 415 -21.26 16.39 36.65
N GLN A 416 -20.42 17.35 36.30
CA GLN A 416 -19.87 18.35 37.22
C GLN A 416 -20.88 19.47 37.50
N PHE A 417 -22.09 19.10 37.94
CA PHE A 417 -23.25 20.00 37.97
C PHE A 417 -23.08 21.22 38.86
N GLU A 418 -22.38 21.12 39.99
CA GLU A 418 -22.13 22.29 40.84
C GLU A 418 -21.32 23.38 40.12
N ARG A 419 -20.36 22.97 39.28
CA ARG A 419 -19.57 23.89 38.45
C ARG A 419 -20.39 24.40 37.26
N TYR A 420 -21.18 23.52 36.64
CA TYR A 420 -22.09 23.86 35.56
C TYR A 420 -23.13 24.92 35.99
N ASP A 421 -23.84 24.68 37.09
CA ASP A 421 -24.90 25.54 37.61
C ASP A 421 -24.37 26.94 38.00
N ARG A 422 -23.10 27.03 38.43
CA ARG A 422 -22.45 28.33 38.69
C ARG A 422 -22.21 29.14 37.41
N LYS A 423 -22.01 28.46 36.28
CA LYS A 423 -21.65 29.08 34.98
C LYS A 423 -22.88 29.31 34.08
N ASP A 424 -23.88 28.43 34.17
CA ASP A 424 -25.12 28.48 33.40
C ASP A 424 -26.33 27.96 34.21
N PRO A 425 -26.77 28.71 35.25
CA PRO A 425 -27.81 28.26 36.18
C PRO A 425 -29.15 27.92 35.51
N ASN A 426 -29.43 28.51 34.34
CA ASN A 426 -30.69 28.33 33.62
C ASN A 426 -30.55 27.45 32.37
N GLY A 427 -29.35 26.91 32.08
CA GLY A 427 -29.10 26.10 30.89
C GLY A 427 -29.25 26.85 29.56
N THR A 428 -29.34 28.18 29.57
CA THR A 428 -29.59 28.97 28.36
C THR A 428 -28.34 29.04 27.48
N ARG A 429 -27.16 29.13 28.11
CA ARG A 429 -25.90 29.19 27.36
C ARG A 429 -25.57 27.84 26.73
N LEU A 430 -25.78 26.74 27.45
CA LEU A 430 -25.62 25.39 26.89
C LEU A 430 -26.55 25.17 25.70
N ARG A 431 -27.82 25.58 25.80
CA ARG A 431 -28.78 25.52 24.68
C ARG A 431 -28.32 26.30 23.46
N ALA A 432 -27.77 27.50 23.65
CA ALA A 432 -27.23 28.30 22.56
C ALA A 432 -26.04 27.61 21.87
N VAL A 433 -25.10 27.07 22.65
CA VAL A 433 -23.95 26.30 22.13
C VAL A 433 -24.42 25.09 21.33
N LEU A 434 -25.37 24.31 21.87
CA LEU A 434 -25.91 23.13 21.20
C LEU A 434 -26.71 23.49 19.95
N ALA A 435 -27.37 24.65 19.89
CA ALA A 435 -28.05 25.11 18.68
C ALA A 435 -27.06 25.48 17.56
N GLU A 436 -25.95 26.14 17.91
CA GLU A 436 -24.93 26.56 16.95
C GLU A 436 -24.06 25.38 16.45
N LYS A 437 -23.70 24.45 17.34
CA LYS A 437 -22.74 23.37 17.07
C LYS A 437 -23.38 21.97 17.12
N ARG A 438 -24.62 21.81 16.64
CA ARG A 438 -25.36 20.53 16.65
C ARG A 438 -24.55 19.34 16.12
N TYR A 439 -23.73 19.54 15.09
CA TYR A 439 -22.95 18.48 14.43
C TYR A 439 -21.76 17.97 15.25
N ARG A 440 -21.35 18.67 16.31
CA ARG A 440 -20.19 18.28 17.15
C ARG A 440 -20.55 17.36 18.30
N TYR A 441 -21.83 17.25 18.63
CA TYR A 441 -22.31 16.57 19.83
C TYR A 441 -23.40 15.56 19.48
N GLU A 442 -23.47 14.48 20.24
CA GLU A 442 -24.54 13.50 20.10
C GLU A 442 -25.67 13.81 21.08
N HIS A 443 -26.89 14.02 20.56
CA HIS A 443 -28.08 14.29 21.38
C HIS A 443 -28.32 13.19 22.42
N GLU A 444 -28.08 11.93 22.04
CA GLU A 444 -28.26 10.77 22.91
C GLU A 444 -27.43 10.86 24.19
N HIS A 445 -26.19 11.38 24.13
CA HIS A 445 -25.33 11.55 25.30
C HIS A 445 -25.94 12.53 26.31
N PHE A 446 -26.36 13.71 25.85
CA PHE A 446 -27.00 14.72 26.70
C PHE A 446 -28.30 14.22 27.31
N ARG A 447 -29.13 13.57 26.50
CA ARG A 447 -30.40 12.99 26.95
C ARG A 447 -30.20 11.93 28.02
N THR A 448 -29.19 11.08 27.85
CA THR A 448 -28.83 10.01 28.79
C THR A 448 -28.41 10.59 30.15
N VAL A 449 -27.51 11.57 30.15
CA VAL A 449 -27.05 12.24 31.37
C VAL A 449 -28.18 13.00 32.05
N ALA A 450 -28.97 13.75 31.27
CA ALA A 450 -30.12 14.50 31.77
C ALA A 450 -31.14 13.58 32.47
N LYS A 451 -31.52 12.48 31.80
CA LYS A 451 -32.47 11.49 32.34
C LYS A 451 -31.93 10.81 33.60
N ARG A 452 -30.66 10.38 33.59
CA ARG A 452 -30.01 9.71 34.73
C ARG A 452 -29.99 10.58 35.98
N ARG A 453 -29.89 11.90 35.82
CA ARG A 453 -29.72 12.87 36.91
C ARG A 453 -30.95 13.74 37.17
N GLY A 454 -32.09 13.43 36.52
CA GLY A 454 -33.35 14.14 36.73
C GLY A 454 -33.30 15.61 36.26
N ARG A 455 -32.47 15.92 35.26
CA ARG A 455 -32.29 17.27 34.70
C ARG A 455 -33.11 17.43 33.42
N PRO A 456 -33.51 18.66 33.06
CA PRO A 456 -34.10 18.94 31.75
C PRO A 456 -33.13 18.58 30.61
N ASP A 457 -33.66 18.07 29.50
CA ASP A 457 -32.87 17.87 28.28
C ASP A 457 -32.41 19.25 27.76
N PRO A 458 -31.09 19.50 27.67
CA PRO A 458 -30.58 20.78 27.20
C PRO A 458 -30.62 20.90 25.67
N TRP A 459 -31.03 19.87 24.95
CA TRP A 459 -31.08 19.94 23.49
C TRP A 459 -32.16 20.93 23.03
N PRO A 460 -31.82 21.88 22.13
CA PRO A 460 -32.82 22.80 21.59
C PRO A 460 -33.91 22.02 20.85
N PRO A 461 -35.19 22.41 20.98
CA PRO A 461 -36.27 21.77 20.24
C PRO A 461 -35.97 21.77 18.74
N GLU A 462 -36.44 20.74 18.03
CA GLU A 462 -36.36 20.73 16.57
C GLU A 462 -37.01 22.00 16.04
N GLU A 463 -36.29 22.75 15.21
CA GLU A 463 -36.89 23.89 14.53
C GLU A 463 -38.04 23.31 13.67
N PRO A 464 -39.23 23.91 13.72
CA PRO A 464 -40.28 23.52 12.80
C PRO A 464 -39.70 23.66 11.39
N SER A 465 -39.64 22.54 10.66
CA SER A 465 -39.25 22.56 9.26
C SER A 465 -40.01 23.71 8.60
N PRO A 466 -39.35 24.61 7.84
CA PRO A 466 -40.05 25.72 7.20
C PRO A 466 -41.23 25.10 6.46
N SER A 467 -42.42 25.57 6.78
CA SER A 467 -43.65 25.11 6.15
C SER A 467 -43.40 25.15 4.66
N GLY A 468 -43.30 23.97 4.05
CA GLY A 468 -43.15 23.83 2.62
C GLY A 468 -44.46 24.28 1.98
N ASP A 469 -44.67 25.60 1.94
CA ASP A 469 -45.56 26.23 0.99
C ASP A 469 -44.95 25.96 -0.39
N ARG A 470 -45.30 24.78 -0.90
CA ARG A 470 -45.35 24.49 -2.33
C ARG A 470 -46.37 25.46 -2.95
N THR A 471 -46.00 26.73 -3.05
CA THR A 471 -46.47 27.56 -4.14
C THR A 471 -45.47 27.39 -5.27
N SER A 472 -45.92 26.63 -6.26
CA SER A 472 -45.33 26.47 -7.57
C SER A 472 -45.07 27.84 -8.19
N THR A 473 -43.84 28.35 -8.06
CA THR A 473 -43.33 29.39 -8.95
C THR A 473 -42.40 28.72 -9.94
N ARG A 474 -42.93 28.41 -11.12
CA ARG A 474 -42.15 28.01 -12.29
C ARG A 474 -41.19 29.16 -12.61
N HIS A 475 -39.92 29.00 -12.25
CA HIS A 475 -38.84 29.69 -12.94
C HIS A 475 -38.06 28.67 -13.76
N ALA A 476 -38.28 28.77 -15.07
CA ALA A 476 -37.45 28.18 -16.08
C ALA A 476 -36.07 28.84 -16.02
N THR A 477 -35.04 28.04 -15.80
CA THR A 477 -33.70 28.28 -16.33
C THR A 477 -33.13 26.96 -16.84
N THR A 478 -33.24 26.81 -18.15
CA THR A 478 -32.35 26.03 -19.01
C THR A 478 -30.89 26.16 -18.58
N TRP A 479 -30.19 25.05 -18.35
CA TRP A 479 -28.89 24.70 -18.96
C TRP A 479 -28.71 23.16 -18.91
N PRO A 480 -28.03 22.55 -19.90
CA PRO A 480 -28.15 21.14 -20.23
C PRO A 480 -27.04 20.30 -19.60
N SER A 481 -27.40 19.16 -18.99
CA SER A 481 -26.46 18.05 -18.75
C SER A 481 -26.77 16.91 -19.71
N SER A 482 -26.19 16.99 -20.90
CA SER A 482 -25.94 15.82 -21.72
C SER A 482 -24.77 15.04 -21.10
N PHE A 483 -25.03 13.94 -20.40
CA PHE A 483 -24.17 12.77 -20.44
C PHE A 483 -25.05 11.53 -20.27
N GLY A 484 -25.46 11.01 -21.42
CA GLY A 484 -26.06 9.69 -21.51
C GLY A 484 -24.99 8.63 -21.26
N ALA A 485 -25.24 7.78 -20.27
CA ALA A 485 -24.81 6.40 -20.32
C ALA A 485 -25.87 5.63 -21.12
N GLY A 486 -25.45 4.99 -22.22
CA GLY A 486 -26.32 4.18 -23.06
C GLY A 486 -25.47 3.40 -24.06
N GLY A 487 -25.36 2.09 -23.82
CA GLY A 487 -24.44 1.16 -24.46
C GLY A 487 -24.49 1.10 -25.98
N HIS A 488 -23.38 0.65 -26.55
CA HIS A 488 -23.27 -0.52 -27.42
C HIS A 488 -21.81 -0.71 -27.81
N PHE A 489 -21.17 -1.77 -27.31
CA PHE A 489 -20.49 -2.84 -28.07
C PHE A 489 -20.04 -3.93 -27.11
#